data_AF-A0A522YZ37-F1
#
_entry.id   AF-A0A522YZ37-F1
#
_cell.length_a   1.000
_cell.length_b   1.000
_cell.length_c   1.000
_cell.angle_alpha   90.00
_cell.angle_beta   90.00
_cell.angle_gamma   90.00
#
_symmetry.space_group_name_H-M   'P 1'
#
loop_
_entity.id
_entity.type
_entity.pdbx_description
1 polymer ?
#
loop_
_entity_poly.entity_id
_entity_poly.type
_entity_poly.pdbx_seq_one_letter_code
_entity_poly.pdbx_strand_id
1 'polypeptide(L)'
;MRDLAQTHVVAKAAAGAAVTAFVCHSRFVLWPDRPLEVWTLSGVVFFAAFFLWGSVFAWHEKYSGRPVVDLAFRPKAWARATVLGLSGAALMAVFLDPVLRPLTPQVYPTNLSEWVSMTLFTAAFAQLCLCFAPLAFALRLLPSAPHAAVAAVVWALSVTVLKFYGLPQPVGPLSSVAVLAARGASAAACVWFYWEGGLPLALWWTLLLELRHFAAF
;
A
#
# COMPACT_ATOMS: atom_id res chain seq x y z
N MET A 1 13.42 -2.78 21.51
CA MET A 1 14.33 -3.21 20.42
C MET A 1 14.60 -4.72 20.43
N ARG A 2 14.59 -5.41 21.58
CA ARG A 2 14.76 -6.88 21.65
C ARG A 2 13.81 -7.68 20.75
N ASP A 3 12.60 -7.19 20.49
CA ASP A 3 11.62 -7.90 19.64
C ASP A 3 12.05 -8.01 18.16
N LEU A 4 12.71 -6.98 17.60
CA LEU A 4 13.16 -7.00 16.19
C LEU A 4 14.30 -8.01 15.95
N ALA A 5 15.07 -8.31 17.00
CA ALA A 5 16.20 -9.23 16.94
C ALA A 5 15.81 -10.69 17.22
N GLN A 6 14.53 -10.97 17.47
CA GLN A 6 14.07 -12.34 17.69
C GLN A 6 14.19 -13.14 16.40
N THR A 7 14.77 -14.34 16.48
CA THR A 7 15.09 -15.17 15.31
C THR A 7 13.89 -15.43 14.41
N HIS A 8 12.70 -15.65 15.00
CA HIS A 8 11.48 -15.88 14.24
C HIS A 8 10.97 -14.62 13.53
N VAL A 9 11.16 -13.43 14.12
CA VAL A 9 10.82 -12.13 13.49
C VAL A 9 11.76 -11.89 12.32
N VAL A 10 13.06 -12.10 12.51
CA VAL A 10 14.08 -11.94 11.46
C VAL A 10 13.80 -12.87 10.28
N ALA A 11 13.49 -14.15 10.54
CA ALA A 11 13.18 -15.12 9.50
C ALA A 11 11.91 -14.73 8.71
N LYS A 12 10.83 -14.35 9.39
CA LYS A 12 9.59 -13.89 8.74
C LYS A 12 9.81 -12.60 7.95
N ALA A 13 10.57 -11.64 8.51
CA ALA A 13 10.89 -10.38 7.84
C ALA A 13 11.75 -10.59 6.59
N ALA A 14 12.75 -11.47 6.65
CA ALA A 14 13.56 -11.85 5.49
C ALA A 14 12.72 -12.52 4.40
N ALA A 15 11.83 -13.44 4.77
CA ALA A 15 10.92 -14.09 3.82
C ALA A 15 9.96 -13.07 3.17
N GLY A 16 9.32 -12.22 3.98
CA GLY A 16 8.44 -11.15 3.49
C GLY A 16 9.18 -10.18 2.56
N ALA A 17 10.39 -9.78 2.92
CA ALA A 17 11.23 -8.91 2.10
C ALA A 17 11.65 -9.55 0.78
N ALA A 18 12.00 -10.84 0.80
CA ALA A 18 12.34 -11.58 -0.42
C ALA A 18 11.15 -11.65 -1.38
N VAL A 19 9.95 -11.98 -0.88
CA VAL A 19 8.71 -11.98 -1.67
C VAL A 19 8.42 -10.59 -2.20
N THR A 20 8.47 -9.55 -1.36
CA THR A 20 8.22 -8.17 -1.79
C THR A 20 9.21 -7.73 -2.88
N ALA A 21 10.51 -8.00 -2.71
CA ALA A 21 11.53 -7.64 -3.70
C ALA A 21 11.36 -8.40 -5.02
N PHE A 22 11.03 -9.70 -4.96
CA PHE A 22 10.74 -10.51 -6.14
C PHE A 22 9.53 -9.99 -6.90
N VAL A 23 8.43 -9.71 -6.20
CA VAL A 23 7.20 -9.19 -6.81
C VAL A 23 7.43 -7.81 -7.43
N CYS A 24 8.17 -6.92 -6.74
CA CYS A 24 8.50 -5.59 -7.24
C CYS A 24 9.47 -5.60 -8.44
N HIS A 25 10.23 -6.69 -8.65
CA HIS A 25 11.14 -6.83 -9.77
C HIS A 25 10.44 -6.61 -11.11
N SER A 26 9.22 -7.14 -11.26
CA SER A 26 8.38 -6.96 -12.46
C SER A 26 8.21 -5.48 -12.82
N ARG A 27 7.92 -4.62 -11.84
CA ARG A 27 7.77 -3.18 -12.03
C ARG A 27 9.08 -2.50 -12.40
N PHE A 28 10.21 -2.93 -11.86
CA PHE A 28 11.53 -2.34 -12.16
C PHE A 28 12.00 -2.67 -13.58
N VAL A 29 11.71 -3.87 -14.07
CA VAL A 29 12.00 -4.26 -15.46
C VAL A 29 11.21 -3.38 -16.44
N LEU A 30 9.95 -3.09 -16.12
CA LEU A 30 9.07 -2.26 -16.93
C LEU A 30 9.21 -0.74 -16.65
N TRP A 31 10.20 -0.31 -15.87
CA TRP A 31 10.45 1.11 -15.63
C TRP A 31 11.46 1.63 -16.67
N PRO A 32 11.01 2.42 -17.67
CA PRO A 32 11.87 2.91 -18.75
C PRO A 32 12.96 3.85 -18.24
N ASP A 33 12.59 4.89 -17.48
CA ASP A 33 13.51 5.93 -17.00
C ASP A 33 14.08 5.65 -15.60
N ARG A 34 14.46 4.40 -15.34
CA ARG A 34 14.98 4.02 -14.01
C ARG A 34 16.35 4.66 -13.75
N PRO A 35 16.58 5.23 -12.56
CA PRO A 35 17.85 5.89 -12.24
C PRO A 35 18.99 4.92 -11.91
N LEU A 36 18.66 3.66 -11.61
CA LEU A 36 19.58 2.63 -11.16
C LEU A 36 19.29 1.31 -11.87
N GLU A 37 20.27 0.40 -11.84
CA GLU A 37 20.08 -0.96 -12.34
C GLU A 37 19.02 -1.72 -11.55
N VAL A 38 18.32 -2.64 -12.23
CA VAL A 38 17.21 -3.41 -11.65
C VAL A 38 17.64 -4.19 -10.40
N TRP A 39 18.83 -4.82 -10.43
CA TRP A 39 19.36 -5.56 -9.28
C TRP A 39 19.59 -4.66 -8.07
N THR A 40 20.09 -3.45 -8.29
CA THR A 40 20.29 -2.45 -7.24
C THR A 40 18.96 -2.02 -6.64
N LEU A 41 17.95 -1.75 -7.47
CA LEU A 41 16.59 -1.42 -7.01
C LEU A 41 15.95 -2.56 -6.21
N SER A 42 16.08 -3.81 -6.69
CA SER A 42 15.62 -4.99 -5.97
C SER A 42 16.33 -5.15 -4.61
N GLY A 43 17.65 -4.89 -4.54
CA GLY A 43 18.41 -4.90 -3.29
C GLY A 43 17.96 -3.82 -2.29
N VAL A 44 17.72 -2.60 -2.78
CA VAL A 44 17.20 -1.49 -1.97
C VAL A 44 15.81 -1.82 -1.43
N VAL A 45 14.91 -2.36 -2.27
CA VAL A 45 13.58 -2.77 -1.83
C VAL A 45 13.63 -3.94 -0.87
N PHE A 46 14.50 -4.92 -1.08
CA PHE A 46 14.71 -6.00 -0.12
C PHE A 46 15.11 -5.45 1.25
N PHE A 47 16.13 -4.59 1.30
CA PHE A 47 16.60 -3.99 2.54
C PHE A 47 15.52 -3.15 3.22
N ALA A 48 14.83 -2.28 2.49
CA ALA A 48 13.75 -1.48 3.03
C ALA A 48 12.59 -2.35 3.54
N ALA A 49 12.11 -3.30 2.72
CA ALA A 49 11.04 -4.20 3.08
C ALA A 49 11.40 -5.07 4.29
N PHE A 50 12.67 -5.43 4.48
CA PHE A 50 13.12 -6.18 5.66
C PHE A 50 12.83 -5.41 6.96
N PHE A 51 13.17 -4.12 7.04
CA PHE A 51 12.85 -3.32 8.24
C PHE A 51 11.36 -3.08 8.40
N LEU A 52 10.64 -2.87 7.31
CA LEU A 52 9.19 -2.65 7.34
C LEU A 52 8.46 -3.92 7.81
N TRP A 53 8.76 -5.08 7.23
CA TRP A 53 8.21 -6.36 7.68
C TRP A 53 8.67 -6.72 9.09
N GLY A 54 9.92 -6.42 9.46
CA GLY A 54 10.40 -6.56 10.83
C GLY A 54 9.53 -5.78 11.82
N SER A 55 9.18 -4.55 11.49
CA SER A 55 8.26 -3.72 12.28
C SER A 55 6.87 -4.34 12.39
N VAL A 56 6.33 -4.83 11.26
CA VAL A 56 5.02 -5.51 11.23
C VAL A 56 5.02 -6.76 12.10
N PHE A 57 5.95 -7.69 11.91
CA PHE A 57 5.98 -8.95 12.65
C PHE A 57 6.38 -8.78 14.12
N ALA A 58 7.23 -7.81 14.46
CA ALA A 58 7.64 -7.57 15.84
C ALA A 58 6.53 -6.94 16.69
N TRP A 59 5.70 -6.08 16.09
CA TRP A 59 4.81 -5.20 16.87
C TRP A 59 3.33 -5.40 16.58
N HIS A 60 2.93 -5.75 15.36
CA HIS A 60 1.50 -5.86 15.05
C HIS A 60 0.81 -6.87 15.97
N GLU A 61 1.21 -8.14 15.93
CA GLU A 61 0.61 -9.20 16.75
C GLU A 61 0.71 -8.90 18.25
N LYS A 62 1.85 -8.38 18.70
CA LYS A 62 2.12 -8.07 20.10
C LYS A 62 1.18 -6.99 20.67
N TYR A 63 0.90 -5.93 19.91
CA TYR A 63 0.12 -4.77 20.39
C TYR A 63 -1.35 -4.80 19.95
N SER A 64 -1.68 -5.48 18.84
CA SER A 64 -3.07 -5.61 18.37
C SER A 64 -3.77 -6.87 18.91
N GLY A 65 -3.01 -7.89 19.30
CA GLY A 65 -3.53 -9.22 19.61
C GLY A 65 -4.11 -9.95 18.39
N ARG A 66 -3.83 -9.48 17.17
CA ARG A 66 -4.34 -10.05 15.90
C ARG A 66 -3.20 -10.54 15.02
N PRO A 67 -3.38 -11.69 14.33
CA PRO A 67 -2.38 -12.21 13.41
C PRO A 67 -2.19 -11.28 12.20
N VAL A 68 -0.95 -11.14 11.72
CA VAL A 68 -0.65 -10.38 10.49
C VAL A 68 -1.32 -11.02 9.27
N VAL A 69 -1.30 -12.34 9.22
CA VAL A 69 -1.94 -13.14 8.17
C VAL A 69 -3.11 -13.91 8.80
N ASP A 70 -4.33 -13.41 8.60
CA ASP A 70 -5.56 -14.11 8.97
C ASP A 70 -6.15 -14.77 7.72
N LEU A 71 -6.11 -16.10 7.66
CA LEU A 71 -6.70 -16.88 6.56
C LEU A 71 -8.18 -17.23 6.82
N ALA A 72 -8.76 -16.76 7.93
CA ALA A 72 -10.17 -17.01 8.23
C ALA A 72 -11.07 -16.29 7.22
N PHE A 73 -11.87 -17.07 6.49
CA PHE A 73 -12.83 -16.51 5.54
C PHE A 73 -14.06 -15.95 6.27
N ARG A 74 -14.17 -14.62 6.30
CA ARG A 74 -15.32 -13.90 6.89
C ARG A 74 -16.16 -13.29 5.78
N PRO A 75 -17.24 -13.95 5.31
CA PRO A 75 -17.95 -13.55 4.09
C PRO A 75 -18.46 -12.11 4.13
N LYS A 76 -18.91 -11.62 5.30
CA LYS A 76 -19.35 -10.23 5.47
C LYS A 76 -18.22 -9.21 5.27
N ALA A 77 -17.01 -9.54 5.69
CA ALA A 77 -15.83 -8.67 5.53
C ALA A 77 -15.44 -8.57 4.05
N TRP A 78 -15.36 -9.72 3.39
CA TRP A 78 -15.06 -9.83 1.97
C TRP A 78 -16.11 -9.16 1.09
N ALA A 79 -17.40 -9.35 1.38
CA ALA A 79 -18.48 -8.66 0.66
C ALA A 79 -18.36 -7.13 0.78
N ARG A 80 -18.09 -6.60 1.98
CA ARG A 80 -17.85 -5.16 2.18
C ARG A 80 -16.63 -4.66 1.41
N ALA A 81 -15.52 -5.40 1.46
CA ALA A 81 -14.31 -5.07 0.69
C ALA A 81 -14.59 -5.05 -0.81
N THR A 82 -15.37 -6.00 -1.33
CA THR A 82 -15.78 -6.05 -2.73
C THR A 82 -16.63 -4.85 -3.14
N VAL A 83 -17.71 -4.58 -2.39
CA VAL A 83 -18.61 -3.46 -2.71
C VAL A 83 -17.89 -2.12 -2.61
N LEU A 84 -17.16 -1.88 -1.53
CA LEU A 84 -16.41 -0.64 -1.35
C LEU A 84 -15.26 -0.52 -2.36
N GLY A 85 -14.59 -1.62 -2.70
CA GLY A 85 -13.46 -1.62 -3.63
C GLY A 85 -13.91 -1.29 -5.04
N LEU A 86 -14.97 -1.94 -5.52
CA LEU A 86 -15.52 -1.66 -6.85
C LEU A 86 -16.12 -0.26 -6.97
N SER A 87 -16.86 0.19 -5.95
CA SER A 87 -17.39 1.57 -5.93
C SER A 87 -16.27 2.61 -5.86
N GLY A 88 -15.25 2.39 -5.02
CA GLY A 88 -14.05 3.23 -4.96
C GLY A 88 -13.31 3.28 -6.30
N ALA A 89 -13.13 2.13 -6.94
CA ALA A 89 -12.52 2.03 -8.27
C ALA A 89 -13.30 2.83 -9.32
N ALA A 90 -14.63 2.67 -9.36
CA ALA A 90 -15.49 3.39 -10.29
C ALA A 90 -15.44 4.91 -10.06
N LEU A 91 -15.52 5.36 -8.80
CA LEU A 91 -15.41 6.78 -8.46
C LEU A 91 -14.06 7.36 -8.85
N MET A 92 -12.96 6.64 -8.59
CA MET A 92 -11.63 7.09 -9.00
C MET A 92 -11.49 7.16 -10.51
N ALA A 93 -11.99 6.15 -11.24
CA ALA A 93 -11.95 6.11 -12.70
C ALA A 93 -12.70 7.27 -13.35
N VAL A 94 -13.86 7.66 -12.79
CA VAL A 94 -14.71 8.72 -13.36
C VAL A 94 -14.25 10.12 -12.96
N PHE A 95 -13.81 10.32 -11.72
CA PHE A 95 -13.57 11.68 -11.19
C PHE A 95 -12.10 12.05 -11.02
N LEU A 96 -11.24 11.10 -10.62
CA LEU A 96 -9.83 11.40 -10.30
C LEU A 96 -8.89 11.11 -11.46
N ASP A 97 -9.07 9.96 -12.12
CA ASP A 97 -8.16 9.50 -13.16
C ASP A 97 -8.13 10.43 -14.40
N PRO A 98 -9.24 11.07 -14.84
CA PRO A 98 -9.17 12.05 -15.93
C PRO A 98 -8.30 13.26 -15.61
N VAL A 99 -8.18 13.63 -14.33
CA VAL A 99 -7.35 14.75 -13.86
C VAL A 99 -5.90 14.32 -13.67
N LEU A 100 -5.68 13.14 -13.09
CA LEU A 100 -4.35 12.64 -12.74
C LEU A 100 -3.58 12.07 -13.94
N ARG A 101 -4.27 11.45 -14.90
CA ARG A 101 -3.64 10.84 -16.08
C ARG A 101 -2.76 11.80 -16.90
N PRO A 102 -3.18 13.03 -17.23
CA PRO A 102 -2.30 13.96 -17.94
C PRO A 102 -1.13 14.46 -17.09
N LEU A 103 -1.25 14.47 -15.75
CA LEU A 103 -0.21 14.96 -14.84
C LEU A 103 0.87 13.91 -14.58
N THR A 104 0.50 12.63 -14.53
CA THR A 104 1.42 11.53 -14.25
C THR A 104 1.14 10.32 -15.16
N PRO A 105 1.33 10.44 -16.48
CA PRO A 105 1.03 9.36 -17.43
C PRO A 105 1.79 8.06 -17.13
N GLN A 106 3.02 8.17 -16.60
CA GLN A 106 3.88 7.04 -16.22
C GLN A 106 3.33 6.17 -15.06
N VAL A 107 2.28 6.63 -14.38
CA VAL A 107 1.59 5.93 -13.28
C VAL A 107 0.29 5.28 -13.75
N TYR A 108 -0.02 5.33 -15.04
CA TYR A 108 -1.16 4.64 -15.63
C TYR A 108 -0.67 3.53 -16.56
N PRO A 109 -1.13 2.27 -16.36
CA PRO A 109 -0.71 1.17 -17.21
C PRO A 109 -1.32 1.30 -18.60
N THR A 110 -0.52 1.01 -19.63
CA THR A 110 -0.93 1.03 -21.05
C THR A 110 -1.25 -0.36 -21.60
N ASN A 111 -0.89 -1.41 -20.87
CA ASN A 111 -1.16 -2.79 -21.22
C ASN A 111 -1.36 -3.66 -19.96
N LEU A 112 -1.80 -4.91 -20.15
CA LEU A 112 -2.07 -5.84 -19.06
C LEU A 112 -0.80 -6.16 -18.24
N SER A 113 0.37 -6.25 -18.88
CA SER A 113 1.64 -6.57 -18.21
C SER A 113 2.05 -5.46 -17.22
N GLU A 114 1.92 -4.20 -17.65
CA GLU A 114 2.12 -3.03 -16.79
C GLU A 114 1.09 -2.99 -15.66
N TRP A 115 -0.19 -3.28 -15.95
CA TRP A 115 -1.23 -3.31 -14.94
C TRP A 115 -0.94 -4.35 -13.85
N VAL A 116 -0.57 -5.58 -14.23
CA VAL A 116 -0.19 -6.63 -13.28
C VAL A 116 1.01 -6.17 -12.43
N SER A 117 2.06 -5.67 -13.08
CA SER A 117 3.29 -5.26 -12.40
C SER A 117 3.06 -4.09 -11.42
N MET A 118 2.22 -3.12 -11.80
CA MET A 118 1.83 -2.01 -10.94
C MET A 118 0.97 -2.47 -9.76
N THR A 119 -0.03 -3.31 -10.01
CA THR A 119 -0.91 -3.86 -8.97
C THR A 119 -0.12 -4.65 -7.94
N LEU A 120 0.79 -5.51 -8.42
CA LEU A 120 1.70 -6.29 -7.60
C LEU A 120 2.63 -5.41 -6.75
N PHE A 121 3.20 -4.36 -7.34
CA PHE A 121 4.03 -3.39 -6.62
C PHE A 121 3.22 -2.64 -5.56
N THR A 122 2.01 -2.18 -5.88
CA THR A 122 1.13 -1.50 -4.94
C THR A 122 0.79 -2.42 -3.77
N ALA A 123 0.35 -3.65 -4.06
CA ALA A 123 -0.08 -4.62 -3.08
C ALA A 123 1.07 -5.09 -2.16
N ALA A 124 2.24 -5.37 -2.73
CA ALA A 124 3.35 -5.97 -1.98
C ALA A 124 4.24 -4.95 -1.25
N PHE A 125 4.44 -3.76 -1.82
CA PHE A 125 5.38 -2.77 -1.28
C PHE A 125 4.72 -1.45 -0.90
N ALA A 126 3.85 -0.89 -1.74
CA ALA A 126 3.26 0.41 -1.42
C ALA A 126 2.37 0.31 -0.16
N GLN A 127 1.54 -0.73 -0.03
CA GLN A 127 0.73 -0.94 1.18
C GLN A 127 1.58 -1.23 2.41
N LEU A 128 2.69 -1.95 2.26
CA LEU A 128 3.64 -2.17 3.36
C LEU A 128 4.20 -0.84 3.88
N CYS A 129 4.61 0.06 2.97
CA CYS A 129 5.19 1.36 3.31
C CYS A 129 4.17 2.39 3.83
N LEU A 130 2.94 2.36 3.30
CA LEU A 130 1.94 3.40 3.56
C LEU A 130 0.94 3.02 4.65
N CYS A 131 0.71 1.72 4.87
CA CYS A 131 -0.33 1.22 5.76
C CYS A 131 0.25 0.31 6.84
N PHE A 132 0.81 -0.85 6.47
CA PHE A 132 1.10 -1.93 7.43
C PHE A 132 2.22 -1.59 8.41
N ALA A 133 3.38 -1.16 7.91
CA ALA A 133 4.51 -0.82 8.77
C ALA A 133 4.27 0.46 9.60
N PRO A 134 3.71 1.55 9.03
CA PRO A 134 3.31 2.72 9.82
C PRO A 134 2.30 2.39 10.92
N LEU A 135 1.30 1.55 10.64
CA LEU A 135 0.34 1.10 11.65
C LEU A 135 1.03 0.30 12.76
N ALA A 136 1.87 -0.67 12.41
CA ALA A 136 2.61 -1.48 13.39
C ALA A 136 3.52 -0.61 14.27
N PHE A 137 4.19 0.38 13.67
CA PHE A 137 5.00 1.34 14.39
C PHE A 137 4.15 2.23 15.31
N ALA A 138 3.00 2.72 14.82
CA ALA A 138 2.10 3.57 15.60
C ALA A 138 1.44 2.80 16.75
N LEU A 139 1.10 1.52 16.59
CA LEU A 139 0.61 0.65 17.66
C LEU A 139 1.60 0.51 18.82
N ARG A 140 2.91 0.58 18.52
CA ARG A 140 3.94 0.56 19.54
C ARG A 140 4.05 1.88 20.29
N LEU A 141 3.79 3.01 19.64
CA LEU A 141 3.99 4.35 20.20
C LEU A 141 2.75 4.93 20.89
N LEU A 142 1.57 4.59 20.39
CA LEU A 142 0.31 5.20 20.79
C LEU A 142 -0.48 4.27 21.72
N PRO A 143 -1.26 4.83 22.65
CA PRO A 143 -1.90 4.06 23.72
C PRO A 143 -3.08 3.20 23.24
N SER A 144 -3.59 3.40 22.03
CA SER A 144 -4.73 2.64 21.53
C SER A 144 -4.76 2.49 20.01
N ALA A 145 -5.40 1.42 19.56
CA ALA A 145 -5.53 1.08 18.14
C ALA A 145 -6.17 2.18 17.26
N PRO A 146 -7.22 2.91 17.69
CA PRO A 146 -7.77 3.99 16.88
C PRO A 146 -6.78 5.11 16.62
N HIS A 147 -5.97 5.49 17.62
CA HIS A 147 -4.94 6.52 17.46
C HIS A 147 -3.84 6.04 16.50
N ALA A 148 -3.45 4.76 16.59
CA ALA A 148 -2.51 4.15 15.64
C ALA A 148 -3.05 4.13 14.20
N ALA A 149 -4.33 3.83 14.02
CA ALA A 149 -5.00 3.87 12.72
C ALA A 149 -5.00 5.30 12.14
N VAL A 150 -5.36 6.30 12.94
CA VAL A 150 -5.31 7.72 12.53
C VAL A 150 -3.89 8.13 12.13
N ALA A 151 -2.88 7.76 12.93
CA ALA A 151 -1.48 8.05 12.62
C ALA A 151 -1.01 7.41 11.30
N ALA A 152 -1.43 6.16 11.01
CA ALA A 152 -1.14 5.51 9.73
C ALA A 152 -1.79 6.23 8.53
N VAL A 153 -3.03 6.71 8.69
CA VAL A 153 -3.71 7.50 7.65
C VAL A 153 -3.01 8.86 7.44
N VAL A 154 -2.64 9.55 8.53
CA VAL A 154 -1.89 10.81 8.46
C VAL A 154 -0.54 10.61 7.77
N TRP A 155 0.15 9.50 8.03
CA TRP A 155 1.37 9.14 7.33
C TRP A 155 1.15 9.00 5.82
N ALA A 156 0.14 8.24 5.40
CA ALA A 156 -0.19 8.07 3.99
C ALA A 156 -0.54 9.40 3.29
N LEU A 157 -1.27 10.28 3.98
CA LEU A 157 -1.57 11.63 3.51
C LEU A 157 -0.30 12.48 3.39
N SER A 158 0.59 12.42 4.37
CA SER A 158 1.87 13.15 4.37
C SER A 158 2.74 12.74 3.18
N VAL A 159 2.83 11.44 2.89
CA VAL A 159 3.54 10.94 1.70
C VAL A 159 2.87 11.42 0.41
N THR A 160 1.53 11.53 0.38
CA THR A 160 0.82 12.08 -0.78
C THR A 160 1.12 13.57 -0.98
N VAL A 161 1.14 14.35 0.10
CA VAL A 161 1.54 15.77 0.05
C VAL A 161 2.96 15.93 -0.48
N LEU A 162 3.91 15.09 -0.01
CA LEU A 162 5.28 15.08 -0.54
C LEU A 162 5.31 14.76 -2.04
N LYS A 163 4.46 13.85 -2.51
CA LYS A 163 4.35 13.55 -3.95
C LYS A 163 3.86 14.76 -4.76
N PHE A 164 2.95 15.58 -4.23
CA PHE A 164 2.54 16.81 -4.92
C PHE A 164 3.68 17.81 -5.06
N TYR A 165 4.51 17.98 -4.04
CA TYR A 165 5.70 18.84 -4.12
C TYR A 165 6.74 18.34 -5.12
N GLY A 166 6.73 17.04 -5.44
CA GLY A 166 7.58 16.45 -6.47
C GLY A 166 7.02 16.50 -7.90
N LEU A 167 5.81 17.02 -8.11
CA LEU A 167 5.23 17.09 -9.46
C LEU A 167 5.84 18.24 -10.27
N PRO A 168 6.06 18.05 -11.58
CA PRO A 168 6.62 19.09 -12.44
C PRO A 168 5.66 20.27 -12.65
N GLN A 169 4.35 20.05 -12.48
CA GLN A 169 3.32 21.08 -12.55
C GLN A 169 2.43 21.01 -11.31
N PRO A 170 2.04 22.18 -10.75
CA PRO A 170 1.18 22.22 -9.59
C PRO A 170 -0.23 21.72 -9.93
N VAL A 171 -0.78 20.91 -9.03
CA VAL A 171 -2.16 20.44 -9.14
C VAL A 171 -3.09 21.55 -8.65
N GLY A 172 -4.21 21.77 -9.36
CA GLY A 172 -5.21 22.75 -8.93
C GLY A 172 -5.70 22.48 -7.49
N PRO A 173 -6.08 23.52 -6.71
CA PRO A 173 -6.44 23.35 -5.29
C PRO A 173 -7.57 22.34 -5.08
N LEU A 174 -8.63 22.39 -5.89
CA LEU A 174 -9.77 21.49 -5.80
C LEU A 174 -9.38 20.03 -6.08
N SER A 175 -8.57 19.81 -7.12
CA SER A 175 -8.06 18.48 -7.49
C SER A 175 -7.12 17.93 -6.41
N SER A 176 -6.31 18.78 -5.79
CA SER A 176 -5.44 18.40 -4.68
C SER A 176 -6.25 17.91 -3.48
N VAL A 177 -7.30 18.63 -3.12
CA VAL A 177 -8.23 18.23 -2.04
C VAL A 177 -8.93 16.92 -2.39
N ALA A 178 -9.41 16.76 -3.63
CA ALA A 178 -10.06 15.53 -4.07
C ALA A 178 -9.13 14.31 -4.00
N VAL A 179 -7.87 14.47 -4.43
CA VAL A 179 -6.86 13.40 -4.36
C VAL A 179 -6.48 13.08 -2.92
N LEU A 180 -6.32 14.09 -2.05
CA LEU A 180 -6.06 13.87 -0.63
C LEU A 180 -7.24 13.16 0.05
N ALA A 181 -8.47 13.57 -0.24
CA ALA A 181 -9.67 12.93 0.30
C ALA A 181 -9.76 11.47 -0.14
N ALA A 182 -9.56 11.18 -1.43
CA ALA A 182 -9.57 9.81 -1.94
C ALA A 182 -8.43 8.96 -1.34
N ARG A 183 -7.23 9.54 -1.18
CA ARG A 183 -6.10 8.85 -0.55
C ARG A 183 -6.31 8.60 0.93
N GLY A 184 -6.88 9.55 1.66
CA GLY A 184 -7.27 9.40 3.06
C GLY A 184 -8.31 8.31 3.24
N ALA A 185 -9.37 8.33 2.42
CA ALA A 185 -10.41 7.30 2.43
C ALA A 185 -9.85 5.91 2.08
N SER A 186 -9.00 5.82 1.06
CA SER A 186 -8.36 4.56 0.66
C SER A 186 -7.42 4.01 1.73
N ALA A 187 -6.62 4.87 2.37
CA ALA A 187 -5.74 4.48 3.47
C ALA A 187 -6.54 4.02 4.70
N ALA A 188 -7.60 4.76 5.07
CA ALA A 188 -8.48 4.40 6.19
C ALA A 188 -9.18 3.05 5.93
N ALA A 189 -9.68 2.83 4.72
CA ALA A 189 -10.28 1.55 4.32
C ALA A 189 -9.25 0.42 4.36
N CYS A 190 -8.02 0.64 3.87
CA CYS A 190 -6.96 -0.35 3.92
C CYS A 190 -6.59 -0.73 5.36
N VAL A 191 -6.43 0.25 6.25
CA VAL A 191 -6.19 0.00 7.69
C VAL A 191 -7.36 -0.78 8.30
N TRP A 192 -8.61 -0.43 7.97
CA TRP A 192 -9.79 -1.11 8.49
C TRP A 192 -9.86 -2.57 8.02
N PHE A 193 -9.68 -2.83 6.72
CA PHE A 193 -9.67 -4.19 6.19
C PHE A 193 -8.50 -5.02 6.71
N TYR A 194 -7.33 -4.40 6.84
CA TYR A 194 -6.18 -5.04 7.47
C TYR A 194 -6.45 -5.40 8.93
N TRP A 195 -7.12 -4.53 9.67
CA TRP A 195 -7.52 -4.83 11.04
C TRP A 195 -8.52 -5.98 11.11
N GLU A 196 -9.48 -6.03 10.19
CA GLU A 196 -10.58 -7.00 10.22
C GLU A 196 -10.18 -8.40 9.75
N GLY A 197 -9.41 -8.51 8.66
CA GLY A 197 -9.08 -9.78 8.00
C GLY A 197 -7.59 -9.92 7.64
N GLY A 198 -6.71 -9.15 8.28
CA GLY A 198 -5.27 -9.22 8.09
C GLY A 198 -4.83 -8.85 6.67
N LEU A 199 -3.64 -9.33 6.32
CA LEU A 199 -3.02 -9.07 5.02
C LEU A 199 -3.91 -9.47 3.83
N PRO A 200 -4.55 -10.66 3.76
CA PRO A 200 -5.30 -11.07 2.57
C PRO A 200 -6.45 -10.12 2.21
N LEU A 201 -7.19 -9.62 3.20
CA LEU A 201 -8.34 -8.73 2.94
C LEU A 201 -7.88 -7.35 2.47
N ALA A 202 -6.77 -6.83 3.01
CA ALA A 202 -6.17 -5.58 2.55
C ALA A 202 -5.58 -5.68 1.13
N LEU A 203 -5.01 -6.85 0.78
CA LEU A 203 -4.56 -7.12 -0.59
C LEU A 203 -5.74 -7.23 -1.56
N TRP A 204 -6.84 -7.88 -1.16
CA TRP A 204 -8.07 -7.96 -1.95
C TRP A 204 -8.65 -6.57 -2.23
N TRP A 205 -8.74 -5.72 -1.21
CA TRP A 205 -9.11 -4.30 -1.35
C TRP A 205 -8.23 -3.58 -2.39
N THR A 206 -6.91 -3.75 -2.29
CA THR A 206 -5.95 -3.09 -3.19
C THR A 206 -6.14 -3.56 -4.63
N LEU A 207 -6.30 -4.87 -4.85
CA LEU A 207 -6.56 -5.44 -6.17
C LEU A 207 -7.82 -4.84 -6.81
N LEU A 208 -8.90 -4.75 -6.04
CA LEU A 208 -10.17 -4.19 -6.53
C LEU A 208 -10.06 -2.72 -6.89
N LEU A 209 -9.32 -1.92 -6.11
CA LEU A 209 -9.09 -0.52 -6.44
C LEU A 209 -8.30 -0.37 -7.74
N GLU A 210 -7.31 -1.22 -8.00
CA GLU A 210 -6.53 -1.15 -9.23
C GLU A 210 -7.32 -1.59 -10.48
N LEU A 211 -8.51 -2.18 -10.33
CA LEU A 211 -9.42 -2.44 -11.45
C LEU A 211 -9.91 -1.15 -12.12
N ARG A 212 -9.80 0.01 -11.45
CA ARG A 212 -10.13 1.33 -12.03
C ARG A 212 -9.41 1.59 -13.36
N HIS A 213 -8.24 0.99 -13.55
CA HIS A 213 -7.45 1.16 -14.76
C HIS A 213 -8.06 0.45 -15.97
N PHE A 214 -8.95 -0.54 -15.78
CA PHE A 214 -9.66 -1.20 -16.87
C PHE A 214 -10.78 -0.36 -17.49
N ALA A 215 -11.31 0.63 -16.79
CA ALA A 215 -12.34 1.51 -17.34
C ALA A 215 -11.84 2.38 -18.50
N ALA A 216 -10.55 2.33 -18.80
CA ALA A 216 -9.89 3.20 -19.76
C ALA A 216 -8.95 2.44 -20.71
N PHE A 217 -9.04 1.10 -20.74
CA PHE A 217 -8.53 0.26 -21.82
C PHE A 217 -9.55 0.20 -22.96
#